data_AF-A0A257W9V0-F1
#
_entry.id   AF-A0A257W9V0-F1
#
_cell.length_a   1.000
_cell.length_b   1.000
_cell.length_c   1.000
_cell.angle_alpha   90.00
_cell.angle_beta   90.00
_cell.angle_gamma   90.00
#
_symmetry.space_group_name_H-M   'P 1'
#
loop_
_entity.id
_entity.type
_entity.pdbx_description
1 polymer ?
#
loop_
_entity_poly.entity_id
_entity_poly.type
_entity_poly.pdbx_seq_one_letter_code
_entity_poly.pdbx_strand_id
1 'polypeptide(L)'
;MPLFGPELGEPAVATGPRTLYDDVDDYHGWSRSPPQSRNGTPMSDLTGWQRSVAVEFVNPSNPGSVALLDQGIKRVTVTVRRNGVTLATSVALRSDKYSIR
;
A
#
# COMPACT_ATOMS: atom_id res chain seq x y z
N MET A 1 11.09 -12.41 -11.85
CA MET A 1 11.05 -11.95 -10.45
C MET A 1 10.47 -10.55 -10.54
N PRO A 2 9.35 -10.25 -9.89
CA PRO A 2 8.80 -8.90 -9.88
C PRO A 2 9.85 -7.93 -9.35
N LEU A 3 9.92 -6.74 -9.94
CA LEU A 3 10.82 -5.71 -9.45
C LEU A 3 10.29 -5.21 -8.11
N PHE A 4 11.15 -4.97 -7.12
CA PHE A 4 10.73 -4.30 -5.89
C PHE A 4 10.54 -2.80 -6.19
N GLY A 5 9.59 -2.43 -7.03
CA GLY A 5 9.52 -1.09 -7.62
C GLY A 5 8.46 -1.01 -8.72
N PRO A 6 7.99 0.20 -9.07
CA PRO A 6 6.96 0.37 -10.10
C PRO A 6 7.38 -0.30 -11.40
N GLU A 7 6.55 -1.21 -11.91
CA GLU A 7 6.80 -1.88 -13.17
C GLU A 7 6.38 -1.01 -14.36
N LEU A 8 7.07 -1.17 -15.50
CA LEU A 8 6.75 -0.41 -16.70
C LEU A 8 5.33 -0.74 -17.18
N GLY A 9 4.42 0.21 -17.04
CA GLY A 9 3.00 0.04 -17.39
C GLY A 9 2.07 -0.03 -16.18
N GLU A 10 2.59 -0.04 -14.95
CA GLU A 10 1.77 0.06 -13.75
C GLU A 10 1.18 1.47 -13.60
N PRO A 11 -0.13 1.57 -13.34
CA PRO A 11 -0.75 2.86 -13.12
C PRO A 11 -0.24 3.46 -11.81
N ALA A 12 0.06 4.76 -11.82
CA ALA A 12 0.43 5.52 -10.62
C ALA A 12 -0.64 5.50 -9.50
N VAL A 13 -1.84 5.00 -9.81
CA VAL A 13 -2.93 4.77 -8.88
C VAL A 13 -3.39 3.32 -9.01
N ALA A 14 -3.46 2.61 -7.89
CA ALA A 14 -3.89 1.22 -7.84
C ALA A 14 -5.30 1.00 -8.45
N THR A 15 -5.35 0.33 -9.59
CA THR A 15 -6.59 -0.08 -10.29
C THR A 15 -6.82 -1.59 -10.19
N GLY A 16 -8.04 -2.05 -10.50
CA GLY A 16 -8.36 -3.48 -10.52
C GLY A 16 -8.43 -4.18 -9.15
N PRO A 17 -8.64 -5.51 -9.16
CA PRO A 17 -8.63 -6.34 -7.96
C PRO A 17 -7.20 -6.61 -7.46
N ARG A 18 -7.04 -6.69 -6.14
CA ARG A 18 -5.75 -6.94 -5.47
C ARG A 18 -5.23 -8.38 -5.61
N THR A 19 -5.89 -9.19 -6.43
CA THR A 19 -5.40 -10.50 -6.87
C THR A 19 -4.32 -10.37 -7.93
N LEU A 20 -4.27 -9.24 -8.62
CA LEU A 20 -3.24 -8.93 -9.62
C LEU A 20 -1.96 -8.35 -8.98
N TYR A 21 -2.05 -7.97 -7.70
CA TYR A 21 -0.93 -7.34 -7.00
C TYR A 21 0.05 -8.43 -6.60
N ASP A 22 1.27 -8.31 -7.08
CA ASP A 22 2.34 -9.29 -6.90
C ASP A 22 3.45 -8.80 -5.96
N ASP A 23 3.50 -7.51 -5.66
CA ASP A 23 4.39 -6.97 -4.64
C ASP A 23 3.73 -5.87 -3.75
N VAL A 24 4.55 -5.10 -3.01
CA VAL A 24 4.03 -4.16 -1.99
C VAL A 24 3.59 -2.83 -2.59
N ASP A 25 4.22 -2.33 -3.64
CA ASP A 25 3.96 -1.01 -4.21
C ASP A 25 2.76 -0.95 -5.14
N ASP A 26 2.24 -2.09 -5.57
CA ASP A 26 0.89 -2.18 -6.11
C ASP A 26 -0.20 -1.55 -5.20
N TYR A 27 0.07 -1.50 -3.90
CA TYR A 27 -0.82 -0.85 -2.94
C TYR A 27 -0.68 0.67 -2.90
N HIS A 28 0.27 1.27 -3.61
CA HIS A 28 0.48 2.71 -3.59
C HIS A 28 -0.77 3.46 -4.03
N GLY A 29 -1.26 4.37 -3.16
CA GLY A 29 -2.47 5.14 -3.42
C GLY A 29 -3.77 4.33 -3.38
N TRP A 30 -3.73 3.03 -3.01
CA TRP A 30 -4.93 2.22 -2.94
C TRP A 30 -5.89 2.74 -1.87
N SER A 31 -7.16 2.97 -2.23
CA SER A 31 -8.19 3.47 -1.32
C SER A 31 -9.57 3.00 -1.77
N ARG A 32 -10.36 2.41 -0.86
CA ARG A 32 -11.71 1.93 -1.15
C ARG A 32 -12.67 2.17 0.01
N SER A 33 -13.89 2.58 -0.34
CA SER A 33 -15.04 2.81 0.54
C SER A 33 -16.33 2.38 -0.22
N PRO A 34 -17.08 1.37 0.25
CA PRO A 34 -16.72 0.49 1.37
C PRO A 34 -15.41 -0.27 1.06
N PRO A 35 -14.73 -0.82 2.06
CA PRO A 35 -13.59 -1.70 1.84
C PRO A 35 -13.98 -2.86 0.91
N GLN A 36 -13.00 -3.39 0.19
CA GLN A 36 -13.21 -4.54 -0.69
C GLN A 36 -12.30 -5.70 -0.29
N SER A 37 -12.77 -6.92 -0.52
CA SER A 37 -11.94 -8.11 -0.40
C SER A 37 -10.85 -8.14 -1.49
N ARG A 38 -9.97 -9.14 -1.46
CA ARG A 38 -8.80 -9.17 -2.37
C ARG A 38 -9.21 -9.22 -3.84
N ASN A 39 -10.30 -9.92 -4.18
CA ASN A 39 -10.79 -10.06 -5.56
C ASN A 39 -11.58 -8.83 -6.07
N GLY A 40 -11.66 -7.75 -5.28
CA GLY A 40 -12.40 -6.54 -5.64
C GLY A 40 -13.88 -6.53 -5.25
N THR A 41 -14.41 -7.61 -4.67
CA THR A 41 -15.81 -7.63 -4.17
C THR A 41 -15.96 -6.62 -3.01
N PRO A 42 -16.87 -5.64 -3.11
CA PRO A 42 -17.16 -4.70 -2.04
C PRO A 42 -17.74 -5.41 -0.80
N MET A 43 -17.33 -4.98 0.39
CA MET A 43 -17.92 -5.38 1.66
C MET A 43 -19.04 -4.40 2.02
N SER A 44 -20.22 -4.58 1.42
CA SER A 44 -21.33 -3.61 1.47
C SER A 44 -21.87 -3.33 2.88
N ASP A 45 -21.74 -4.31 3.78
CA ASP A 45 -22.04 -4.21 5.21
C ASP A 45 -21.13 -3.20 5.94
N LEU A 46 -19.99 -2.84 5.36
CA LEU A 46 -19.05 -1.86 5.87
C LEU A 46 -19.19 -0.48 5.19
N THR A 47 -20.40 -0.13 4.74
CA THR A 47 -20.67 1.23 4.23
C THR A 47 -20.25 2.30 5.25
N GLY A 48 -19.60 3.37 4.77
CA GLY A 48 -19.03 4.43 5.59
C GLY A 48 -17.62 4.13 6.14
N TRP A 49 -17.14 2.89 6.03
CA TRP A 49 -15.74 2.56 6.30
C TRP A 49 -14.88 2.78 5.06
N GLN A 50 -13.62 3.14 5.30
CA GLN A 50 -12.61 3.27 4.27
C GLN A 50 -11.32 2.65 4.77
N ARG A 51 -10.61 1.96 3.87
CA ARG A 51 -9.21 1.60 4.06
C ARG A 51 -8.40 2.23 2.94
N SER A 52 -7.30 2.88 3.30
CA SER A 52 -6.31 3.39 2.35
C SER A 52 -4.92 2.88 2.68
N VAL A 53 -4.08 2.81 1.66
CA VAL A 53 -2.67 2.42 1.77
C VAL A 53 -1.83 3.45 1.03
N ALA A 54 -0.76 3.89 1.69
CA ALA A 54 0.31 4.66 1.08
C ALA A 54 1.60 3.85 1.19
N VAL A 55 2.37 3.82 0.10
CA VAL A 55 3.66 3.15 0.03
C VAL A 55 4.69 4.18 -0.40
N GLU A 56 5.69 4.44 0.41
CA GLU A 56 6.66 5.50 0.15
C GLU A 56 8.07 4.91 0.18
N PHE A 57 8.93 5.31 -0.76
CA PHE A 57 10.37 5.11 -0.58
C PHE A 57 10.83 5.91 0.63
N VAL A 58 11.67 5.33 1.47
CA VAL A 58 12.20 5.99 2.66
C VAL A 58 13.71 5.86 2.74
N ASN A 59 14.34 6.78 3.47
CA ASN A 59 15.77 6.71 3.73
C ASN A 59 16.06 5.48 4.64
N PRO A 60 16.95 4.54 4.26
CA PRO A 60 17.28 3.38 5.08
C PRO A 60 17.86 3.72 6.46
N SER A 61 18.60 4.83 6.59
CA SER A 61 19.16 5.27 7.87
C SER A 61 18.18 6.12 8.67
N ASN A 62 17.06 6.55 8.07
CA ASN A 62 15.99 7.25 8.75
C ASN A 62 14.63 6.95 8.07
N PRO A 63 13.96 5.84 8.43
CA PRO A 63 12.69 5.44 7.82
C PRO A 63 11.51 6.40 8.08
N GLY A 64 11.72 7.44 8.89
CA GLY A 64 10.79 8.57 9.03
C GLY A 64 10.81 9.51 7.83
N SER A 65 11.93 9.59 7.12
CA SER A 65 12.17 10.49 5.99
C SER A 65 11.83 9.82 4.65
N VAL A 66 10.94 10.45 3.88
CA VAL A 66 10.60 10.03 2.51
C VAL A 66 11.79 10.31 1.58
N ALA A 67 12.06 9.37 0.68
CA ALA A 67 13.05 9.47 -0.37
C ALA A 67 12.36 9.64 -1.75
N LEU A 68 13.06 10.27 -2.70
CA LEU A 68 12.58 10.42 -4.07
C LEU A 68 12.79 9.17 -4.93
N LEU A 69 13.86 8.42 -4.65
CA LEU A 69 14.26 7.24 -5.40
C LEU A 69 14.23 6.03 -4.46
N ASP A 70 14.02 4.85 -5.05
CA ASP A 70 14.11 3.60 -4.32
C ASP A 70 15.53 3.36 -3.80
N GLN A 71 15.62 2.95 -2.54
CA GLN A 71 16.86 2.62 -1.83
C GLN A 71 16.79 1.22 -1.20
N GLY A 72 15.86 0.37 -1.67
CA GLY A 72 15.66 -1.00 -1.18
C GLY A 72 14.80 -1.08 0.09
N ILE A 73 14.09 -0.01 0.44
CA ILE A 73 13.18 0.03 1.59
C ILE A 73 11.98 0.95 1.32
N LYS A 74 10.81 0.43 1.67
CA LYS A 74 9.53 1.12 1.54
C LYS A 74 8.82 1.16 2.90
N ARG A 75 8.17 2.27 3.20
CA ARG A 75 7.25 2.41 4.32
C ARG A 75 5.82 2.24 3.82
N VAL A 76 5.09 1.32 4.45
CA VAL A 76 3.69 1.06 4.16
C VAL A 76 2.86 1.63 5.30
N THR A 77 2.00 2.58 4.97
CA THR A 77 1.05 3.19 5.91
C THR A 77 -0.36 2.78 5.54
N VAL A 78 -1.02 2.01 6.40
CA VAL A 78 -2.43 1.64 6.25
C VAL A 78 -3.27 2.50 7.19
N THR A 79 -4.26 3.19 6.64
CA THR A 79 -5.20 4.00 7.43
C THR A 79 -6.61 3.44 7.32
N VAL A 80 -7.29 3.31 8.45
CA VAL A 80 -8.71 2.93 8.52
C VAL A 80 -9.52 4.13 9.02
N ARG A 81 -10.55 4.48 8.26
CA ARG A 81 -11.49 5.56 8.60
C ARG A 81 -12.92 5.05 8.68
N ARG A 82 -13.74 5.72 9.48
CA ARG A 82 -15.20 5.60 9.46
C ARG A 82 -15.79 7.00 9.35
N ASN A 83 -16.62 7.23 8.33
CA ASN A 83 -17.26 8.51 8.04
C ASN A 83 -16.26 9.68 8.02
N GLY A 84 -15.09 9.45 7.41
CA GLY A 84 -14.01 10.44 7.31
C GLY A 84 -13.10 10.55 8.54
N VAL A 85 -13.47 9.97 9.69
CA VAL A 85 -12.66 10.00 10.93
C VAL A 85 -11.66 8.85 10.92
N THR A 86 -10.37 9.14 11.10
CA THR A 86 -9.33 8.12 11.28
C THR A 86 -9.50 7.43 12.62
N LEU A 87 -9.66 6.10 12.59
CA LEU A 87 -9.80 5.27 13.78
C LEU A 87 -8.53 4.49 14.10
N ALA A 88 -7.77 4.11 13.07
CA ALA A 88 -6.52 3.39 13.25
C ALA A 88 -5.54 3.67 12.11
N THR A 89 -4.26 3.61 12.45
CA THR A 89 -3.15 3.63 11.50
C THR A 89 -2.15 2.53 11.87
N SER A 90 -1.68 1.80 10.87
CA SER A 90 -0.58 0.84 11.00
C SER A 90 0.54 1.25 10.07
N VAL A 91 1.77 1.25 10.58
CA VAL A 91 2.97 1.55 9.80
C VAL A 91 3.90 0.35 9.84
N ALA A 92 4.39 -0.07 8.68
CA ALA A 92 5.35 -1.16 8.54
C ALA A 92 6.47 -0.78 7.56
N LEU A 93 7.64 -1.38 7.74
CA LEU A 93 8.76 -1.27 6.79
C LEU A 93 8.90 -2.59 6.04
N ARG A 94 9.10 -2.49 4.72
CA ARG A 94 9.42 -3.62 3.85
C ARG A 94 10.72 -3.31 3.12
N SER A 95 11.66 -4.25 3.16
CA SER A 95 12.95 -4.14 2.46
C SER A 95 13.20 -5.34 1.57
N ASP A 96 13.90 -5.14 0.47
CA ASP A 96 14.38 -6.22 -0.41
C ASP A 96 15.65 -6.91 0.13
N LYS A 97 16.47 -6.18 0.90
CA LYS A 97 17.77 -6.63 1.43
C LYS A 97 17.73 -7.80 2.43
N TYR A 98 16.59 -8.07 3.05
CA TYR A 98 16.46 -9.10 4.11
C TYR A 98 15.37 -10.14 3.82
N SER A 99 15.09 -10.43 2.55
CA SER A 99 14.21 -11.57 2.23
C SER A 99 14.86 -12.88 2.71
N ILE A 100 14.34 -13.44 3.80
CA ILE A 100 14.64 -14.82 4.19
C ILE A 100 14.03 -15.69 3.10
N ARG A 101 14.89 -16.36 2.33
CA ARG A 101 14.48 -17.37 1.34
C ARG A 101 14.08 -18.66 2.05
#